data_AF-A0A918XU87-F1
#
_entry.id   AF-A0A918XU87-F1
#
_cell.length_a   1.000
_cell.length_b   1.000
_cell.length_c   1.000
_cell.angle_alpha   90.00
_cell.angle_beta   90.00
_cell.angle_gamma   90.00
#
_symmetry.space_group_name_H-M   'P 1'
#
loop_
_entity.id
_entity.type
_entity.pdbx_description
1 polymer ?
#
loop_
_entity_poly.entity_id
_entity_poly.type
_entity_poly.pdbx_seq_one_letter_code
_entity_poly.pdbx_strand_id
1 'polypeptide(L)'
;MVDRYADRFGAALEVIAADDGQSAMAMLDHYLEPYLIFAGTPDRVCLCGALAGEMPALPEPVRDRVARFFTEHQAWLAATLERGRRRGEFALRDDPAKMARLVFGALQGALLVKRTTNDASQLHDVIAVLKHGLTGGTAQPAG
;
A
#
# COMPACT_ATOMS: atom_id res chain seq x y z
N MET A 1 -18.26 -6.81 11.41
CA MET A 1 -16.92 -6.53 11.98
C MET A 1 -15.93 -6.12 10.90
N VAL A 2 -15.82 -6.90 9.82
CA VAL A 2 -14.97 -6.57 8.66
C VAL A 2 -15.38 -5.26 8.00
N ASP A 3 -16.70 -4.98 7.88
CA ASP A 3 -17.17 -3.71 7.32
C ASP A 3 -16.64 -2.50 8.09
N ARG A 4 -16.97 -2.39 9.38
CA ARG A 4 -16.46 -1.31 10.26
C ARG A 4 -14.94 -1.19 10.23
N TYR A 5 -14.22 -2.30 10.20
CA TYR A 5 -12.76 -2.28 10.13
C TYR A 5 -12.28 -1.64 8.82
N ALA A 6 -12.83 -2.08 7.71
CA ALA A 6 -12.45 -1.63 6.38
C ALA A 6 -12.94 -0.19 6.09
N ASP A 7 -14.10 0.21 6.59
CA ASP A 7 -14.62 1.57 6.49
C ASP A 7 -13.71 2.57 7.22
N ARG A 8 -13.14 2.17 8.37
CA ARG A 8 -12.15 2.98 9.09
C ARG A 8 -10.90 3.27 8.26
N PHE A 9 -10.42 2.30 7.49
CA PHE A 9 -9.28 2.53 6.59
C PHE A 9 -9.68 3.38 5.39
N GLY A 10 -10.85 3.16 4.79
CA GLY A 10 -11.38 4.02 3.73
C GLY A 10 -11.41 5.49 4.16
N ALA A 11 -12.00 5.77 5.32
CA ALA A 11 -12.03 7.12 5.89
C ALA A 11 -10.62 7.69 6.15
N ALA A 12 -9.66 6.87 6.61
CA ALA A 12 -8.29 7.32 6.80
C ALA A 12 -7.61 7.70 5.46
N LEU A 13 -7.86 6.93 4.40
CA LEU A 13 -7.35 7.23 3.05
C LEU A 13 -7.94 8.53 2.49
N GLU A 14 -9.23 8.79 2.74
CA GLU A 14 -9.89 10.05 2.38
C GLU A 14 -9.27 11.24 3.12
N VAL A 15 -8.99 11.10 4.42
CA VAL A 15 -8.32 12.14 5.21
C VAL A 15 -6.93 12.45 4.66
N ILE A 16 -6.13 11.44 4.29
CA ILE A 16 -4.80 11.66 3.68
C ILE A 16 -4.93 12.40 2.33
N ALA A 17 -6.00 12.13 1.58
CA ALA A 17 -6.21 12.72 0.27
C ALA A 17 -6.87 14.11 0.31
N ALA A 18 -7.40 14.55 1.46
CA ALA A 18 -8.17 15.79 1.58
C ALA A 18 -7.34 17.07 1.44
N ASP A 19 -6.02 17.00 1.67
CA ASP A 19 -5.12 18.15 1.50
C ASP A 19 -4.48 18.18 0.11
N ASP A 20 -4.95 19.10 -0.74
CA ASP A 20 -4.40 19.33 -2.08
C ASP A 20 -2.99 19.94 -2.07
N GLY A 21 -2.57 20.56 -0.96
CA GLY A 21 -1.21 21.10 -0.78
C GLY A 21 -0.16 20.03 -0.50
N GLN A 22 -0.57 18.87 0.00
CA GLN A 22 0.33 17.79 0.40
C GLN A 22 1.07 17.17 -0.79
N SER A 23 2.35 16.81 -0.62
CA SER A 23 3.09 16.07 -1.65
C SER A 23 2.57 14.63 -1.76
N ALA A 24 2.64 14.05 -2.95
CA ALA A 24 2.34 12.64 -3.17
C ALA A 24 3.26 11.73 -2.35
N MET A 25 4.51 12.14 -2.12
CA MET A 25 5.42 11.40 -1.22
C MET A 25 4.92 11.41 0.23
N ALA A 26 4.48 12.56 0.76
CA ALA A 26 3.92 12.62 2.11
C ALA A 26 2.61 11.81 2.24
N MET A 27 1.76 11.82 1.21
CA MET A 27 0.59 10.93 1.16
C MET A 27 1.00 9.46 1.23
N LEU A 28 2.02 9.06 0.46
CA LEU A 28 2.54 7.69 0.51
C LEU A 28 3.15 7.37 1.87
N ASP A 29 3.83 8.31 2.52
CA ASP A 29 4.39 8.12 3.87
C ASP A 29 3.30 7.83 4.90
N HIS A 30 2.24 8.62 4.93
CA HIS A 30 1.09 8.37 5.81
C HIS A 30 0.39 7.04 5.51
N TYR A 31 0.32 6.66 4.23
CA TYR A 31 -0.20 5.35 3.83
C TYR A 31 0.63 4.18 4.39
N LEU A 32 1.94 4.36 4.52
CA LEU A 32 2.88 3.33 4.98
C LEU A 32 2.93 3.18 6.51
N GLU A 33 2.51 4.19 7.28
CA GLU A 33 2.56 4.16 8.74
C GLU A 33 1.90 2.91 9.36
N PRO A 34 0.67 2.50 8.97
CA PRO A 34 0.08 1.29 9.52
C PRO A 34 0.91 0.03 9.25
N TYR A 35 1.56 -0.07 8.08
CA TYR A 35 2.43 -1.21 7.76
C TYR A 35 3.64 -1.26 8.70
N LEU A 36 4.27 -0.11 8.97
CA LEU A 36 5.39 -0.01 9.90
C LEU A 36 4.97 -0.39 11.33
N ILE A 37 3.77 0.04 11.76
CA ILE A 37 3.20 -0.34 13.06
C ILE A 37 2.97 -1.87 13.15
N PHE A 38 2.41 -2.48 12.10
CA PHE A 38 2.21 -3.94 12.06
C PHE A 38 3.53 -4.72 12.00
N ALA A 39 4.56 -4.19 11.34
CA ALA A 39 5.89 -4.78 11.40
C ALA A 39 6.49 -4.72 12.81
N GLY A 40 6.28 -3.62 13.54
CA GLY A 40 6.75 -3.46 14.93
C GLY A 40 5.96 -4.22 15.99
N THR A 41 4.81 -4.83 15.66
CA THR A 41 3.95 -5.52 16.62
C THR A 41 3.90 -7.03 16.32
N PRO A 42 4.45 -7.91 17.19
CA PRO A 42 4.53 -9.35 16.90
C PRO A 42 3.16 -10.02 16.85
N ASP A 43 2.21 -9.59 17.68
CA ASP A 43 0.91 -10.26 17.86
C ASP A 43 -0.25 -9.59 17.10
N ARG A 44 0.04 -8.63 16.20
CA ARG A 44 -0.99 -7.89 15.48
C ARG A 44 -0.81 -7.98 13.98
N VAL A 45 -1.92 -8.16 13.30
CA VAL A 45 -2.00 -8.19 11.84
C VAL A 45 -3.20 -7.36 11.38
N CYS A 46 -3.14 -6.91 10.13
CA CYS A 46 -4.32 -6.37 9.46
C CYS A 46 -5.40 -7.46 9.39
N LEU A 47 -6.63 -7.15 9.79
CA LEU A 47 -7.75 -8.11 9.77
C LEU A 47 -7.99 -8.64 8.36
N CYS A 48 -8.08 -7.74 7.38
CA CYS A 48 -8.27 -8.13 5.98
C CYS A 48 -7.06 -8.91 5.43
N GLY A 49 -5.85 -8.60 5.90
CA GLY A 49 -4.64 -9.35 5.55
C GLY A 49 -4.64 -10.78 6.11
N ALA A 50 -5.12 -10.96 7.34
CA ALA A 50 -5.29 -12.30 7.93
C ALA A 50 -6.35 -13.12 7.18
N LEU A 51 -7.50 -12.50 6.88
CA LEU A 51 -8.60 -13.16 6.17
C LEU A 51 -8.24 -13.48 4.70
N ALA A 52 -7.36 -12.72 4.07
CA ALA A 52 -6.93 -12.96 2.70
C ALA A 52 -6.26 -14.35 2.49
N GLY A 53 -5.64 -14.92 3.54
CA GLY A 53 -5.09 -16.27 3.49
C GLY A 53 -6.15 -17.39 3.53
N GLU A 54 -7.35 -17.07 4.00
CA GLU A 54 -8.43 -18.02 4.26
C GLU A 54 -9.62 -17.84 3.30
N MET A 55 -9.44 -17.09 2.20
CA MET A 55 -10.52 -16.71 1.27
C MET A 55 -11.46 -17.86 0.89
N PRO A 56 -11.00 -19.10 0.58
CA PRO A 56 -11.89 -20.21 0.25
C PRO A 56 -12.82 -20.65 1.39
N ALA A 57 -12.41 -20.43 2.65
CA ALA A 57 -13.16 -20.80 3.85
C ALA A 57 -14.15 -19.71 4.33
N LEU A 58 -14.08 -18.50 3.77
CA LEU A 58 -14.92 -17.38 4.19
C LEU A 58 -16.31 -17.43 3.53
N PRO A 59 -17.37 -16.99 4.24
CA PRO A 59 -18.66 -16.71 3.61
C PRO A 59 -18.54 -15.65 2.49
N GLU A 60 -19.37 -15.77 1.47
CA GLU A 60 -19.35 -14.89 0.28
C GLU A 60 -19.34 -13.39 0.61
N PRO A 61 -20.22 -12.87 1.51
CA PRO A 61 -20.20 -11.43 1.82
C PRO A 61 -18.88 -10.96 2.43
N VAL A 62 -18.18 -11.85 3.15
CA VAL A 62 -16.88 -11.54 3.76
C VAL A 62 -15.79 -11.54 2.69
N ARG A 63 -15.80 -12.51 1.76
CA ARG A 63 -14.89 -12.53 0.61
C ARG A 63 -15.01 -11.25 -0.20
N ASP A 64 -16.23 -10.85 -0.53
CA ASP A 64 -16.50 -9.65 -1.31
C ASP A 64 -16.00 -8.40 -0.60
N ARG A 65 -16.22 -8.30 0.72
CA ARG A 65 -15.75 -7.15 1.49
C ARG A 65 -14.22 -7.07 1.56
N VAL A 66 -13.54 -8.20 1.74
CA VAL A 66 -12.06 -8.28 1.76
C VAL A 66 -11.50 -7.95 0.37
N ALA A 67 -12.07 -8.51 -0.69
CA ALA A 67 -11.67 -8.18 -2.07
C ALA A 67 -11.84 -6.68 -2.34
N ARG A 68 -12.98 -6.10 -1.94
CA ARG A 68 -13.25 -4.67 -2.09
C ARG A 68 -12.20 -3.83 -1.35
N PHE A 69 -11.88 -4.18 -0.11
CA PHE A 69 -10.84 -3.50 0.68
C PHE A 69 -9.49 -3.47 -0.06
N PHE A 70 -9.06 -4.60 -0.62
CA PHE A 70 -7.81 -4.68 -1.38
C PHE A 70 -7.86 -3.80 -2.64
N THR A 71 -8.98 -3.80 -3.36
CA THR A 71 -9.14 -2.95 -4.56
C THR A 71 -9.25 -1.46 -4.23
N GLU A 72 -9.85 -1.08 -3.11
CA GLU A 72 -9.93 0.30 -2.61
C GLU A 72 -8.51 0.84 -2.34
N HIS A 73 -7.66 0.05 -1.69
CA HIS A 73 -6.25 0.41 -1.47
C HIS A 73 -5.46 0.57 -2.77
N GLN A 74 -5.65 -0.34 -3.73
CA GLN A 74 -4.97 -0.26 -5.03
C GLN A 74 -5.43 0.96 -5.84
N ALA A 75 -6.73 1.27 -5.83
CA ALA A 75 -7.27 2.45 -6.50
C ALA A 75 -6.73 3.75 -5.89
N TRP A 76 -6.70 3.84 -4.56
CA TRP A 76 -6.13 4.99 -3.87
C TRP A 76 -4.64 5.17 -4.17
N LEU A 77 -3.86 4.09 -4.14
CA LEU A 77 -2.43 4.14 -4.50
C LEU A 77 -2.24 4.58 -5.96
N ALA A 78 -3.04 4.09 -6.90
CA ALA A 78 -2.96 4.49 -8.30
C ALA A 78 -3.22 5.99 -8.47
N ALA A 79 -4.22 6.53 -7.76
CA ALA A 79 -4.52 7.97 -7.77
C ALA A 79 -3.38 8.81 -7.17
N THR A 80 -2.79 8.37 -6.06
CA THR A 80 -1.64 9.04 -5.42
C THR A 80 -0.41 9.02 -6.32
N LEU A 81 -0.11 7.88 -6.96
CA LEU A 81 1.00 7.75 -7.90
C LEU A 81 0.81 8.63 -9.13
N GLU A 82 -0.40 8.66 -9.70
CA GLU A 82 -0.74 9.53 -10.83
C GLU A 82 -0.64 11.02 -10.46
N ARG A 83 -1.08 11.41 -9.26
CA ARG A 83 -0.89 12.77 -8.73
C ARG A 83 0.60 13.14 -8.68
N GLY A 84 1.43 12.28 -8.10
CA GLY A 84 2.87 12.51 -8.03
C GLY A 84 3.52 12.61 -9.41
N ARG A 85 3.11 11.75 -10.36
CA ARG A 85 3.57 11.84 -11.76
C ARG A 85 3.18 13.17 -12.40
N ARG A 86 1.93 13.60 -12.26
CA ARG A 86 1.42 14.87 -12.83
C ARG A 86 2.09 16.10 -12.23
N ARG A 87 2.51 16.03 -10.97
CA ARG A 87 3.22 17.11 -10.27
C ARG A 87 4.75 17.06 -10.48
N GLY A 88 5.27 16.06 -11.19
CA GLY A 88 6.71 15.87 -11.38
C GLY A 88 7.44 15.39 -10.13
N GLU A 89 6.72 14.93 -9.11
CA GLU A 89 7.28 14.39 -7.86
C GLU A 89 7.75 12.94 -8.04
N PHE A 90 7.07 12.18 -8.92
CA PHE A 90 7.40 10.79 -9.23
C PHE A 90 7.70 10.58 -10.71
N ALA A 91 8.68 9.72 -10.99
CA ALA A 91 9.03 9.20 -12.29
C ALA A 91 8.60 7.73 -12.39
N LEU A 92 7.32 7.50 -12.73
CA LEU A 92 6.79 6.15 -12.88
C LEU A 92 7.33 5.50 -14.16
N ARG A 93 7.76 4.24 -14.05
CA ARG A 93 8.27 3.43 -15.17
C ARG A 93 7.17 2.72 -15.97
N ASP A 94 5.97 2.69 -15.42
CA ASP A 94 4.82 1.95 -15.96
C ASP A 94 3.53 2.67 -15.56
N ASP A 95 2.40 2.13 -16.03
CA ASP A 95 1.06 2.63 -15.70
C ASP A 95 0.82 2.72 -14.16
N PRO A 96 0.25 3.82 -13.65
CA PRO A 96 0.00 4.01 -12.22
C PRO A 96 -0.78 2.86 -11.56
N ALA A 97 -1.73 2.22 -12.26
CA ALA A 97 -2.49 1.11 -11.70
C ALA A 97 -1.65 -0.17 -11.59
N LYS A 98 -0.74 -0.43 -12.53
CA LYS A 98 0.23 -1.53 -12.41
C LYS A 98 1.20 -1.27 -11.24
N MET A 99 1.72 -0.05 -11.16
CA MET A 99 2.63 0.36 -10.08
C MET A 99 1.93 0.27 -8.70
N ALA A 100 0.66 0.64 -8.60
CA ALA A 100 -0.12 0.50 -7.38
C ALA A 100 -0.27 -0.96 -6.94
N ARG A 101 -0.53 -1.87 -7.89
CA ARG A 101 -0.58 -3.32 -7.61
C ARG A 101 0.77 -3.86 -7.12
N LEU A 102 1.87 -3.40 -7.72
CA LEU A 102 3.22 -3.74 -7.30
C LEU A 102 3.49 -3.28 -5.85
N VAL A 103 3.26 -1.99 -5.57
CA VAL A 103 3.45 -1.40 -4.23
C VAL A 103 2.62 -2.15 -3.20
N PHE A 104 1.32 -2.31 -3.46
CA PHE A 104 0.42 -2.99 -2.54
C PHE A 104 0.83 -4.45 -2.29
N GLY A 105 1.12 -5.20 -3.36
CA GLY A 105 1.55 -6.60 -3.26
C GLY A 105 2.87 -6.76 -2.51
N ALA A 106 3.84 -5.89 -2.77
CA ALA A 106 5.13 -5.91 -2.08
C ALA A 106 4.98 -5.65 -0.57
N LEU A 107 4.15 -4.69 -0.17
CA LEU A 107 3.89 -4.40 1.24
C LEU A 107 3.17 -5.56 1.97
N GLN A 108 2.14 -6.14 1.34
CA GLN A 108 1.44 -7.30 1.91
C GLN A 108 2.38 -8.51 2.03
N GLY A 109 3.19 -8.75 0.99
CA GLY A 109 4.20 -9.80 0.98
C GLY A 109 5.26 -9.59 2.07
N ALA A 110 5.76 -8.37 2.26
CA ALA A 110 6.74 -8.06 3.29
C ALA A 110 6.21 -8.31 4.70
N LEU A 111 4.95 -7.95 4.98
CA LEU A 111 4.31 -8.28 6.27
C LEU A 111 4.15 -9.79 6.47
N LEU A 112 3.82 -10.54 5.41
CA LEU A 112 3.75 -12.00 5.45
C LEU A 112 5.12 -12.61 5.76
N VAL A 113 6.17 -12.21 5.04
CA VAL A 113 7.52 -12.75 5.28
C VAL A 113 8.02 -12.36 6.66
N LYS A 114 7.84 -11.11 7.09
CA LYS A 114 8.14 -10.67 8.47
C LYS A 114 7.49 -11.57 9.51
N ARG A 115 6.24 -11.99 9.30
CA ARG A 115 5.54 -12.89 10.23
C ARG A 115 6.18 -14.28 10.29
N THR A 116 6.73 -14.76 9.19
CA THR A 116 7.42 -16.05 9.10
C THR A 116 8.84 -16.00 9.66
N THR A 117 9.58 -14.92 9.41
CA THR A 117 11.01 -14.80 9.75
C THR A 117 11.26 -14.05 11.07
N ASN A 118 10.25 -13.35 11.58
CA ASN A 118 10.36 -12.36 12.66
C ASN A 118 11.35 -11.21 12.38
N ASP A 119 11.61 -10.95 11.09
CA ASP A 119 12.55 -9.93 10.65
C ASP A 119 11.80 -8.71 10.09
N ALA A 120 11.72 -7.64 10.89
CA ALA A 120 11.07 -6.40 10.51
C ALA A 120 11.91 -5.55 9.54
N SER A 121 13.21 -5.81 9.38
CA SER A 121 14.06 -5.06 8.45
C SER A 121 13.59 -5.20 7.01
N GLN A 122 12.99 -6.33 6.65
CA GLN A 122 12.52 -6.62 5.31
C GLN A 122 11.41 -5.67 4.83
N LEU A 123 10.50 -5.25 5.72
CA LEU A 123 9.50 -4.25 5.35
C LEU A 123 10.17 -2.89 5.07
N HIS A 124 11.16 -2.52 5.89
CA HIS A 124 11.90 -1.27 5.69
C HIS A 124 12.65 -1.28 4.35
N ASP A 125 13.29 -2.38 4.00
CA ASP A 125 14.00 -2.54 2.73
C ASP A 125 13.03 -2.43 1.54
N VAL A 126 11.87 -3.10 1.61
CA VAL A 126 10.83 -2.99 0.58
C VAL A 126 10.35 -1.56 0.43
N ILE A 127 10.07 -0.85 1.53
CA ILE A 127 9.64 0.56 1.49
C ILE A 127 10.73 1.44 0.87
N ALA A 128 11.99 1.26 1.27
CA ALA A 128 13.10 2.06 0.76
C ALA A 128 13.28 1.86 -0.76
N VAL A 129 13.27 0.62 -1.23
CA VAL A 129 13.39 0.30 -2.67
C VAL A 129 12.21 0.84 -3.46
N LEU A 130 10.98 0.71 -2.96
CA LEU A 130 9.79 1.26 -3.61
C LEU A 130 9.91 2.78 -3.76
N LYS A 131 10.27 3.50 -2.68
CA LYS A 131 10.42 4.96 -2.71
C LYS A 131 11.53 5.42 -3.66
N HIS A 132 12.69 4.78 -3.64
CA HIS A 132 13.76 5.08 -4.59
C HIS A 132 13.34 4.85 -6.04
N GLY A 133 12.56 3.79 -6.30
CA GLY A 133 12.03 3.50 -7.62
C GLY A 133 11.06 4.56 -8.15
N LEU A 134 10.40 5.32 -7.26
CA LEU A 134 9.49 6.40 -7.63
C LEU A 134 10.20 7.72 -7.94
N THR A 135 11.40 7.96 -7.40
CA THR A 135 12.12 9.24 -7.57
C THR A 135 13.31 9.16 -8.54
N GLY A 136 13.85 7.96 -8.79
CA GLY A 136 15.10 7.75 -9.53
C GLY A 136 15.00 7.70 -11.07
N GLY A 137 14.13 8.50 -11.69
CA GLY A 137 13.92 8.48 -13.14
C GLY A 137 14.33 9.77 -13.86
N THR A 138 15.60 10.18 -13.77
CA THR A 138 16.19 10.98 -14.85
C THR A 138 16.56 10.02 -15.99
N ALA A 139 15.95 10.21 -17.16
CA ALA A 139 16.29 9.44 -18.36
C ALA A 139 17.78 9.58 -18.67
N GLN A 140 18.50 8.46 -18.76
CA GLN A 140 19.81 8.41 -19.40
C GLN A 140 19.60 8.72 -20.90
N PRO A 141 20.30 9.70 -21.51
CA PRO A 141 20.19 9.91 -22.95
C PRO A 141 20.77 8.68 -23.66
N ALA A 142 19.98 8.10 -24.57
CA ALA A 142 20.46 7.10 -25.51
C ALA A 142 21.53 7.77 -26.40
N GLY A 143 22.76 7.27 -26.33
CA GLY A 143 23.83 7.60 -27.27
C GLY A 143 23.66 6.89 -28.59
#